data_AF-A0AAU9VT62-F1
#
_entry.id   AF-A0AAU9VT62-F1
#
_cell.length_a   1.000
_cell.length_b   1.000
_cell.length_c   1.000
_cell.angle_alpha   90.00
_cell.angle_beta   90.00
_cell.angle_gamma   90.00
#
_symmetry.space_group_name_H-M   'P 1'
#
loop_
_entity.id
_entity.type
_entity.pdbx_description
1 polymer ?
#
loop_
_entity_poly.entity_id
_entity_poly.type
_entity_poly.pdbx_seq_one_letter_code
_entity_poly.pdbx_strand_id
1 'polypeptide(L)'
;KSCSDLKRVYPNTKSGPCTIYPDGEGGSQPYNVICNMTDKNEIGVTVVSHDSENRTLVNGYEKKGSYSRDIHYQGATVSQLVGLINVSKHCEQFIKYECLASTLNDGFWVSRDSVKMTYWGGATPDPDNKVCNCVANENNWLEDSGLLTEKTHLPVKQLRFGDTGDDTEQGYHTLGKLKCYGIV
;
A
#
# COMPACT_ATOMS: atom_id res chain seq x y z
N LYS A 1 0.50 -15.65 14.59
CA LYS A 1 1.84 -15.11 14.89
C LYS A 1 2.48 -14.48 13.65
N SER A 2 2.98 -13.25 13.80
CA SER A 2 3.67 -12.44 12.78
C SER A 2 5.20 -12.59 12.85
N CYS A 3 5.94 -11.87 12.00
CA CYS A 3 7.41 -11.81 12.10
C CYS A 3 7.87 -11.14 13.40
N SER A 4 7.09 -10.20 13.96
CA SER A 4 7.41 -9.57 15.24
C SER A 4 7.29 -10.56 16.40
N ASP A 5 6.30 -11.47 16.36
CA ASP A 5 6.22 -12.58 17.31
C ASP A 5 7.43 -13.50 17.19
N LEU A 6 7.83 -13.82 15.96
CA LEU A 6 8.98 -14.70 15.71
C LEU A 6 10.27 -14.10 16.26
N LYS A 7 10.52 -12.81 16.01
CA LYS A 7 11.71 -12.10 16.50
C LYS A 7 11.71 -11.98 18.03
N ARG A 8 10.54 -11.77 18.65
CA ARG A 8 10.40 -11.75 20.12
C ARG A 8 10.80 -13.08 20.76
N VAL A 9 10.38 -14.21 20.18
CA VAL A 9 10.68 -15.55 20.71
C VAL A 9 12.12 -15.99 20.37
N TYR A 10 12.59 -15.64 19.18
CA TYR A 10 13.91 -16.01 18.68
C TYR A 10 14.68 -14.76 18.24
N PRO A 11 15.35 -14.04 19.18
CA PRO A 11 16.00 -12.76 18.91
C PRO A 11 17.09 -12.81 17.84
N ASN A 12 17.72 -13.98 17.64
CA ASN A 12 18.79 -14.18 16.68
C ASN A 12 18.31 -14.54 15.26
N THR A 13 16.99 -14.63 15.04
CA THR A 13 16.41 -14.91 13.72
C THR A 13 16.88 -13.89 12.68
N LYS A 14 17.28 -14.39 11.51
CA LYS A 14 17.75 -13.58 10.38
C LYS A 14 16.59 -13.25 9.43
N SER A 15 16.78 -12.21 8.62
CA SER A 15 15.82 -11.85 7.57
C SER A 15 15.71 -12.97 6.53
N GLY A 16 14.51 -13.19 5.99
CA GLY A 16 14.27 -14.25 5.01
C GLY A 16 12.80 -14.62 4.86
N PRO A 17 12.51 -15.60 3.98
CA PRO A 17 11.16 -16.12 3.82
C PRO A 17 10.69 -16.82 5.09
N CYS A 18 9.42 -16.64 5.42
CA CYS A 18 8.78 -17.25 6.59
C CYS A 18 7.31 -17.54 6.28
N THR A 19 6.79 -18.62 6.86
CA THR A 19 5.35 -18.89 6.86
C THR A 19 4.76 -18.36 8.16
N ILE A 20 3.80 -17.44 8.06
CA ILE A 20 3.10 -16.87 9.21
C ILE A 20 1.66 -17.37 9.28
N TYR A 21 1.10 -17.34 10.48
CA TYR A 21 -0.27 -17.75 10.75
C TYR A 21 -0.89 -16.82 11.80
N PRO A 22 -1.23 -15.56 11.45
CA PRO A 22 -1.70 -14.54 12.39
C PRO A 22 -2.89 -14.99 13.24
N ASP A 23 -3.88 -15.62 12.60
CA ASP A 23 -5.20 -15.92 13.20
C ASP A 23 -5.23 -17.15 14.13
N GLY A 24 -4.18 -17.99 14.13
CA GLY A 24 -4.12 -19.18 14.98
C GLY A 24 -5.02 -20.34 14.52
N GLU A 25 -4.95 -21.48 15.21
CA GLU A 25 -5.65 -22.72 14.83
C GLU A 25 -7.17 -22.52 14.80
N GLY A 26 -7.79 -22.82 13.64
CA GLY A 26 -9.19 -22.53 13.35
C GLY A 26 -9.42 -21.22 12.56
N GLY A 27 -8.37 -20.43 12.33
CA GLY A 27 -8.37 -19.24 11.48
C GLY A 27 -8.00 -19.49 10.01
N SER A 28 -7.62 -18.43 9.29
CA SER A 28 -7.25 -18.48 7.87
C SER A 28 -5.91 -19.18 7.63
N GLN A 29 -5.77 -20.01 6.58
CA GLN A 29 -4.58 -20.85 6.32
C GLN A 29 -3.24 -20.09 6.44
N PRO A 30 -2.14 -20.75 6.86
CA PRO A 30 -0.81 -20.13 6.87
C PRO A 30 -0.38 -19.64 5.49
N TYR A 31 0.42 -18.57 5.45
CA TYR A 31 0.90 -18.00 4.20
C TYR A 31 2.32 -17.47 4.28
N ASN A 32 2.96 -17.37 3.11
CA ASN A 32 4.37 -17.01 2.99
C ASN A 32 4.57 -15.50 2.89
N VAL A 33 5.56 -15.00 3.62
CA VAL A 33 5.97 -13.60 3.67
C VAL A 33 7.49 -13.51 3.72
N ILE A 34 8.02 -12.30 3.59
CA ILE A 34 9.41 -12.02 3.95
C ILE A 34 9.43 -11.38 5.34
N CYS A 35 10.18 -11.95 6.27
CA CYS A 35 10.51 -11.28 7.52
C CYS A 35 11.78 -10.45 7.33
N ASN A 36 11.70 -9.15 7.56
CA ASN A 36 12.87 -8.30 7.71
C ASN A 36 13.17 -8.11 9.20
N MET A 37 14.18 -8.83 9.70
CA MET A 37 14.54 -8.87 11.12
C MET A 37 15.50 -7.75 11.54
N THR A 38 15.90 -6.89 10.59
CA THR A 38 16.85 -5.79 10.82
C THR A 38 16.20 -4.41 10.72
N ASP A 39 15.00 -4.32 10.15
CA ASP A 39 14.25 -3.05 10.01
C ASP A 39 13.52 -2.66 11.31
N LYS A 40 13.17 -1.37 11.44
CA LYS A 40 12.42 -0.77 12.55
C LYS A 40 12.95 -1.18 13.94
N ASN A 41 14.24 -0.91 14.18
CA ASN A 41 14.93 -1.26 15.42
C ASN A 41 14.87 -2.77 15.75
N GLU A 42 15.07 -3.60 14.72
CA GLU A 42 15.10 -5.06 14.83
C GLU A 42 13.83 -5.68 15.44
N ILE A 43 12.66 -5.07 15.26
CA ILE A 43 11.40 -5.61 15.82
C ILE A 43 10.84 -6.80 15.04
N GLY A 44 11.37 -7.09 13.85
CA GLY A 44 10.85 -8.12 12.94
C GLY A 44 9.64 -7.62 12.17
N VAL A 45 9.87 -7.12 10.95
CA VAL A 45 8.83 -6.59 10.06
C VAL A 45 8.33 -7.69 9.13
N THR A 46 7.02 -7.90 9.09
CA THR A 46 6.37 -8.72 8.06
C THR A 46 6.20 -7.90 6.79
N VAL A 47 6.80 -8.36 5.69
CA VAL A 47 6.77 -7.72 4.37
C VAL A 47 6.00 -8.61 3.39
N VAL A 48 4.94 -8.07 2.80
CA VAL A 48 4.07 -8.78 1.84
C VAL A 48 4.12 -8.09 0.48
N SER A 49 4.55 -8.85 -0.54
CA SER A 49 4.66 -8.40 -1.93
C SER A 49 3.33 -8.49 -2.68
N HIS A 50 3.20 -7.80 -3.81
CA HIS A 50 2.04 -7.86 -4.72
C HIS A 50 2.46 -7.68 -6.19
N ASP A 51 1.49 -7.77 -7.10
CA ASP A 51 1.68 -7.77 -8.55
C ASP A 51 1.79 -6.37 -9.21
N SER A 52 2.00 -5.31 -8.43
CA SER A 52 1.92 -3.92 -8.93
C SER A 52 2.97 -3.00 -8.30
N GLU A 53 4.13 -3.55 -7.98
CA GLU A 53 5.24 -2.82 -7.33
C GLU A 53 6.07 -1.97 -8.29
N ASN A 54 5.98 -2.23 -9.60
CA ASN A 54 6.68 -1.48 -10.62
C ASN A 54 5.94 -0.18 -10.97
N ARG A 55 6.71 0.82 -11.41
CA ARG A 55 6.17 2.03 -12.02
C ARG A 55 5.34 1.67 -13.25
N THR A 56 4.05 1.97 -13.22
CA THR A 56 3.08 1.53 -14.22
C THR A 56 2.39 2.73 -14.87
N LEU A 57 2.40 2.77 -16.21
CA LEU A 57 1.80 3.84 -17.00
C LEU A 57 0.27 3.85 -16.88
N VAL A 58 -0.28 5.05 -16.80
CA VAL A 58 -1.69 5.40 -16.94
C VAL A 58 -1.80 6.36 -18.13
N ASN A 59 -2.48 5.93 -19.19
CA ASN A 59 -2.67 6.70 -20.41
C ASN A 59 -3.93 6.22 -21.14
N GLY A 60 -4.68 7.14 -21.73
CA GLY A 60 -5.95 6.92 -22.42
C GLY A 60 -7.19 6.87 -21.51
N TYR A 61 -7.12 7.44 -20.30
CA TYR A 61 -8.19 7.38 -19.31
C TYR A 61 -8.66 8.77 -18.91
N GLU A 62 -9.64 9.31 -19.64
CA GLU A 62 -10.19 10.66 -19.39
C GLU A 62 -11.04 10.72 -18.12
N LYS A 63 -12.05 9.85 -18.01
CA LYS A 63 -13.02 9.93 -16.92
C LYS A 63 -12.35 9.66 -15.57
N LYS A 64 -12.74 10.41 -14.55
CA LYS A 64 -12.40 10.18 -13.13
C LYS A 64 -12.40 8.70 -12.74
N GLY A 65 -11.25 8.19 -12.29
CA GLY A 65 -11.10 6.82 -11.82
C GLY A 65 -11.41 5.73 -12.86
N SER A 66 -11.38 6.06 -14.16
CA SER A 66 -11.64 5.09 -15.23
C SER A 66 -10.49 4.11 -15.41
N TYR A 67 -9.25 4.52 -15.15
CA TYR A 67 -8.16 3.57 -14.96
C TYR A 67 -8.42 2.76 -13.68
N SER A 68 -8.20 1.45 -13.74
CA SER A 68 -8.36 0.56 -12.60
C SER A 68 -7.24 -0.48 -12.55
N ARG A 69 -6.56 -0.55 -11.40
CA ARG A 69 -5.57 -1.58 -11.10
C ARG A 69 -5.93 -2.29 -9.80
N ASP A 70 -6.42 -3.52 -9.92
CA ASP A 70 -6.58 -4.42 -8.78
C ASP A 70 -5.23 -4.92 -8.28
N ILE A 71 -5.07 -4.95 -6.96
CA ILE A 71 -3.83 -5.36 -6.30
C ILE A 71 -3.96 -6.80 -5.79
N HIS A 72 -3.11 -7.68 -6.32
CA HIS A 72 -3.06 -9.08 -5.93
C HIS A 72 -1.83 -9.34 -5.08
N TYR A 73 -2.04 -9.56 -3.79
CA TYR A 73 -0.98 -9.89 -2.84
C TYR A 73 -0.51 -11.32 -3.02
N GLN A 74 0.80 -11.50 -3.08
CA GLN A 74 1.41 -12.80 -3.36
C GLN A 74 1.23 -13.74 -2.17
N GLY A 75 0.54 -14.86 -2.40
CA GLY A 75 0.38 -15.92 -1.40
C GLY A 75 -0.57 -15.57 -0.24
N ALA A 76 -1.25 -14.43 -0.26
CA ALA A 76 -2.16 -14.01 0.81
C ALA A 76 -3.43 -13.34 0.25
N THR A 77 -4.57 -13.70 0.83
CA THR A 77 -5.85 -13.02 0.59
C THR A 77 -5.97 -11.74 1.40
N VAL A 78 -6.84 -10.82 0.99
CA VAL A 78 -7.12 -9.61 1.78
C VAL A 78 -7.55 -9.98 3.21
N SER A 79 -8.39 -11.00 3.39
CA SER A 79 -8.81 -11.47 4.72
C SER A 79 -7.65 -11.96 5.60
N GLN A 80 -6.67 -12.67 5.03
CA GLN A 80 -5.46 -13.08 5.75
C GLN A 80 -4.60 -11.88 6.17
N LEU A 81 -4.54 -10.84 5.32
CA LEU A 81 -3.80 -9.61 5.62
C LEU A 81 -4.48 -8.78 6.70
N VAL A 82 -5.82 -8.79 6.75
CA VAL A 82 -6.58 -8.22 7.87
C VAL A 82 -6.17 -8.86 9.20
N GLY A 83 -6.04 -10.19 9.23
CA GLY A 83 -5.56 -10.92 10.41
C GLY A 83 -4.19 -10.42 10.88
N LEU A 84 -3.25 -10.26 9.94
CA LEU A 84 -1.92 -9.68 10.22
C LEU A 84 -2.00 -8.25 10.76
N ILE A 85 -2.81 -7.39 10.14
CA ILE A 85 -2.99 -6.00 10.55
C ILE A 85 -3.57 -5.88 11.97
N ASN A 86 -4.47 -6.79 12.33
CA ASN A 86 -5.11 -6.80 13.65
C ASN A 86 -4.11 -7.16 14.76
N VAL A 87 -3.19 -8.10 14.50
CA VAL A 87 -2.16 -8.50 15.49
C VAL A 87 -0.92 -7.60 15.48
N SER A 88 -0.77 -6.73 14.47
CA SER A 88 0.36 -5.81 14.35
C SER A 88 0.06 -4.43 14.94
N LYS A 89 1.04 -3.85 15.63
CA LYS A 89 0.90 -2.51 16.22
C LYS A 89 0.85 -1.42 15.14
N HIS A 90 1.68 -1.57 14.11
CA HIS A 90 1.77 -0.64 12.99
C HIS A 90 1.72 -1.40 11.67
N CYS A 91 1.08 -0.79 10.67
CA CYS A 91 1.23 -1.20 9.28
C CYS A 91 1.38 0.05 8.40
N GLU A 92 2.22 -0.06 7.39
CA GLU A 92 2.48 1.00 6.43
C GLU A 92 2.53 0.44 5.00
N GLN A 93 2.13 1.26 4.03
CA GLN A 93 2.28 0.95 2.63
C GLN A 93 2.64 2.22 1.86
N PHE A 94 3.70 2.18 1.05
CA PHE A 94 4.09 3.31 0.22
C PHE A 94 3.16 3.45 -0.99
N ILE A 95 2.80 4.67 -1.35
CA ILE A 95 2.02 4.98 -2.54
C ILE A 95 2.62 6.19 -3.24
N LYS A 96 2.64 6.18 -4.57
CA LYS A 96 3.12 7.27 -5.40
C LYS A 96 2.28 7.39 -6.67
N TYR A 97 2.04 8.64 -7.05
CA TYR A 97 1.55 9.02 -8.37
C TYR A 97 2.45 10.11 -8.96
N GLU A 98 2.87 9.92 -10.19
CA GLU A 98 3.57 10.91 -11.01
C GLU A 98 2.59 11.37 -12.08
N CYS A 99 2.50 12.68 -12.32
CA CYS A 99 1.53 13.28 -13.22
C CYS A 99 2.21 14.22 -14.21
N LEU A 100 1.75 14.21 -15.45
CA LEU A 100 2.06 15.17 -16.51
C LEU A 100 0.73 15.57 -17.12
N ALA A 101 0.33 16.83 -16.95
CA ALA A 101 -1.00 17.31 -17.32
C ALA A 101 -2.09 16.31 -16.90
N SER A 102 -1.97 15.74 -15.69
CA SER A 102 -3.01 14.89 -15.10
C SER A 102 -3.22 15.23 -13.63
N THR A 103 -4.43 15.01 -13.14
CA THR A 103 -4.82 15.42 -11.78
C THR A 103 -5.15 14.28 -10.82
N LEU A 104 -4.63 14.36 -9.60
CA LEU A 104 -5.07 13.52 -8.48
C LEU A 104 -6.47 13.85 -7.99
N ASN A 105 -7.09 14.97 -8.40
CA ASN A 105 -8.53 15.16 -8.17
C ASN A 105 -9.35 14.02 -8.76
N ASP A 106 -8.83 13.39 -9.82
CA ASP A 106 -9.43 12.27 -10.52
C ASP A 106 -8.80 10.91 -10.21
N GLY A 107 -7.84 10.91 -9.30
CA GLY A 107 -7.22 9.75 -8.69
C GLY A 107 -7.77 9.42 -7.29
N PHE A 108 -7.78 8.14 -6.94
CA PHE A 108 -8.02 7.66 -5.58
C PHE A 108 -7.53 6.22 -5.44
N TRP A 109 -7.38 5.75 -4.20
CA TRP A 109 -7.17 4.34 -3.93
C TRP A 109 -8.35 3.75 -3.18
N VAL A 110 -8.47 2.44 -3.18
CA VAL A 110 -9.57 1.71 -2.53
C VAL A 110 -9.00 0.88 -1.39
N SER A 111 -9.56 1.06 -0.21
CA SER A 111 -9.20 0.31 0.99
C SER A 111 -9.61 -1.15 0.94
N ARG A 112 -9.11 -1.94 1.90
CA ARG A 112 -9.52 -3.33 2.15
C ARG A 112 -11.04 -3.54 2.20
N ASP A 113 -11.77 -2.55 2.72
CA ASP A 113 -13.22 -2.62 2.92
C ASP A 113 -13.99 -2.01 1.73
N SER A 114 -13.33 -1.86 0.57
CA SER A 114 -13.93 -1.32 -0.65
C SER A 114 -14.38 0.14 -0.55
N VAL A 115 -13.85 0.89 0.42
CA VAL A 115 -14.11 2.32 0.58
C VAL A 115 -13.07 3.12 -0.20
N LYS A 116 -13.54 4.11 -0.97
CA LYS A 116 -12.71 5.09 -1.69
C LYS A 116 -11.96 5.97 -0.69
N MET A 117 -10.65 6.10 -0.89
CA MET A 117 -9.74 6.90 -0.08
C MET A 117 -9.10 7.99 -0.95
N THR A 118 -9.21 9.24 -0.49
CA THR A 118 -8.71 10.43 -1.22
C THR A 118 -7.51 11.08 -0.54
N TYR A 119 -7.15 10.64 0.67
CA TYR A 119 -5.89 11.06 1.28
C TYR A 119 -4.73 10.26 0.67
N TRP A 120 -3.56 10.88 0.64
CA TRP A 120 -2.36 10.32 0.02
C TRP A 120 -1.23 10.10 1.02
N GLY A 121 -0.13 9.53 0.53
CA GLY A 121 1.04 9.24 1.36
C GLY A 121 1.60 10.53 2.00
N GLY A 122 1.78 10.52 3.32
CA GLY A 122 2.25 11.70 4.07
C GLY A 122 1.14 12.66 4.53
N ALA A 123 -0.06 12.56 3.97
CA ALA A 123 -1.24 13.25 4.49
C ALA A 123 -1.95 12.37 5.53
N THR A 124 -2.38 12.97 6.64
CA THR A 124 -3.41 12.36 7.48
C THR A 124 -4.73 12.33 6.70
N PRO A 125 -5.74 11.53 7.10
CA PRO A 125 -7.10 11.64 6.56
C PRO A 125 -7.79 13.01 6.78
N ASP A 126 -7.03 14.01 7.21
CA ASP A 126 -7.45 15.38 7.49
C ASP A 126 -7.49 16.19 6.18
N PRO A 127 -8.65 16.78 5.82
CA PRO A 127 -8.83 17.53 4.57
C PRO A 127 -7.96 18.80 4.44
N ASP A 128 -7.33 19.28 5.51
CA ASP A 128 -6.58 20.54 5.50
C ASP A 128 -5.09 20.38 5.13
N ASN A 129 -4.58 19.14 5.02
CA ASN A 129 -3.18 18.89 4.69
C ASN A 129 -2.94 18.74 3.18
N LYS A 130 -3.16 19.84 2.45
CA LYS A 130 -3.14 19.92 0.98
C LYS A 130 -1.75 20.21 0.41
N VAL A 131 -0.76 19.35 0.66
CA VAL A 131 0.43 19.33 -0.20
C VAL A 131 0.20 18.25 -1.25
N CYS A 132 -0.48 18.62 -2.34
CA CYS A 132 -0.73 17.74 -3.47
C CYS A 132 -0.24 18.42 -4.75
N ASN A 133 0.97 18.09 -5.20
CA ASN A 133 1.58 18.68 -6.39
C ASN A 133 0.76 18.32 -7.64
N CYS A 134 0.23 17.09 -7.72
CA CYS A 134 -0.58 16.59 -8.81
C CYS A 134 -2.03 17.11 -8.79
N VAL A 135 -2.37 18.08 -7.94
CA VAL A 135 -3.64 18.82 -8.07
C VAL A 135 -3.53 19.96 -9.09
N ALA A 136 -2.31 20.45 -9.36
CA ALA A 136 -2.08 21.62 -10.20
C ALA A 136 -2.35 21.39 -11.69
N ASN A 137 -2.37 20.13 -12.16
CA ASN A 137 -2.55 19.77 -13.57
C ASN A 137 -1.56 20.48 -14.52
N GLU A 138 -0.29 20.53 -14.12
CA GLU A 138 0.73 21.26 -14.86
C GLU A 138 1.29 20.43 -16.03
N ASN A 139 1.69 21.09 -17.11
CA ASN A 139 2.32 20.46 -18.27
C ASN A 139 3.83 20.18 -18.06
N ASN A 140 4.17 19.70 -16.86
CA ASN A 140 5.49 19.16 -16.51
C ASN A 140 5.30 18.04 -15.49
N TRP A 141 6.28 17.13 -15.40
CA TRP A 141 6.22 16.04 -14.43
C TRP A 141 6.23 16.57 -12.99
N LEU A 142 5.20 16.19 -12.24
CA LEU A 142 5.07 16.38 -10.80
C LEU A 142 4.83 15.02 -10.13
N GLU A 143 4.95 14.97 -8.81
CA GLU A 143 4.80 13.75 -8.03
C GLU A 143 4.11 14.04 -6.69
N ASP A 144 3.21 13.15 -6.30
CA ASP A 144 2.74 13.00 -4.93
C ASP A 144 3.02 11.58 -4.42
N SER A 145 3.74 11.47 -3.30
CA SER A 145 4.15 10.20 -2.74
C SER A 145 4.27 10.21 -1.21
N GLY A 146 4.20 9.03 -0.60
CA GLY A 146 4.48 8.85 0.82
C GLY A 146 3.92 7.55 1.39
N LEU A 147 3.90 7.46 2.72
CA LEU A 147 3.39 6.29 3.43
C LEU A 147 1.92 6.47 3.84
N LEU A 148 1.10 5.48 3.49
CA LEU A 148 -0.20 5.25 4.11
C LEU A 148 0.06 4.52 5.44
N THR A 149 -0.36 5.11 6.55
CA THR A 149 -0.07 4.60 7.92
C THR A 149 -1.32 4.34 8.76
N GLU A 150 -2.49 4.77 8.29
CA GLU A 150 -3.78 4.40 8.91
C GLU A 150 -4.08 2.93 8.62
N LYS A 151 -3.63 2.05 9.53
CA LYS A 151 -3.64 0.61 9.32
C LYS A 151 -5.05 0.04 9.13
N THR A 152 -6.08 0.70 9.66
CA THR A 152 -7.46 0.24 9.52
C THR A 152 -7.95 0.29 8.08
N HIS A 153 -7.35 1.13 7.23
CA HIS A 153 -7.67 1.23 5.80
C HIS A 153 -6.82 0.33 4.90
N LEU A 154 -5.68 -0.18 5.39
CA LEU A 154 -4.77 -1.05 4.65
C LEU A 154 -5.24 -2.52 4.65
N PRO A 155 -4.80 -3.36 3.70
CA PRO A 155 -3.99 -3.03 2.52
C PRO A 155 -4.73 -2.19 1.47
N VAL A 156 -3.97 -1.57 0.55
CA VAL A 156 -4.53 -1.01 -0.69
C VAL A 156 -5.07 -2.15 -1.56
N LYS A 157 -6.36 -2.11 -1.87
CA LYS A 157 -7.05 -3.11 -2.68
C LYS A 157 -7.02 -2.77 -4.17
N GLN A 158 -7.10 -1.49 -4.52
CA GLN A 158 -7.18 -1.02 -5.90
C GLN A 158 -6.64 0.40 -6.03
N LEU A 159 -6.08 0.73 -7.19
CA LEU A 159 -5.70 2.08 -7.59
C LEU A 159 -6.58 2.55 -8.75
N ARG A 160 -7.00 3.81 -8.70
CA ARG A 160 -7.91 4.43 -9.66
C ARG A 160 -7.37 5.78 -10.09
N PHE A 161 -7.32 6.04 -11.39
CA PHE A 161 -6.83 7.30 -11.96
C PHE A 161 -7.71 7.70 -13.16
N GLY A 162 -7.65 8.98 -13.53
CA GLY A 162 -8.33 9.59 -14.68
C GLY A 162 -7.49 10.77 -15.18
N ASP A 163 -8.07 11.65 -16.00
CA ASP A 163 -7.39 12.85 -16.53
C ASP A 163 -6.08 12.48 -17.26
N THR A 164 -6.15 11.44 -18.09
CA THR A 164 -5.03 10.99 -18.94
C THR A 164 -5.55 10.69 -20.35
N GLY A 165 -6.54 11.44 -20.82
CA GLY A 165 -7.25 11.20 -22.07
C GLY A 165 -6.66 11.94 -23.27
N ASP A 166 -6.12 13.14 -23.04
CA ASP A 166 -5.55 13.99 -24.09
C ASP A 166 -4.08 13.66 -24.40
N ASP A 167 -3.60 14.09 -25.58
CA ASP A 167 -2.28 13.72 -26.13
C ASP A 167 -1.08 14.11 -25.25
N THR A 168 -1.25 15.10 -24.37
CA THR A 168 -0.21 15.58 -23.45
C THR A 168 -0.32 15.00 -22.05
N GLU A 169 -1.38 14.25 -21.76
CA GLU A 169 -1.71 13.82 -20.41
C GLU A 169 -1.20 12.41 -20.13
N GLN A 170 -0.44 12.27 -19.05
CA GLN A 170 0.09 10.98 -18.62
C GLN A 170 0.14 10.88 -17.11
N GLY A 171 0.01 9.66 -16.62
CA GLY A 171 0.20 9.33 -15.22
C GLY A 171 1.09 8.11 -15.06
N TYR A 172 1.77 8.01 -13.93
CA TYR A 172 2.38 6.75 -13.50
C TYR A 172 2.07 6.50 -12.03
N HIS A 173 1.73 5.27 -11.69
CA HIS A 173 1.58 4.89 -10.28
C HIS A 173 2.66 3.90 -9.85
N THR A 174 2.94 3.90 -8.56
CA THR A 174 3.79 2.90 -7.90
C THR A 174 3.21 2.63 -6.52
N LEU A 175 3.05 1.36 -6.18
CA LEU A 175 2.58 0.92 -4.86
C LEU A 175 3.65 0.04 -4.23
N GLY A 176 4.07 0.38 -3.01
CA GLY A 176 5.04 -0.41 -2.26
C GLY A 176 4.40 -1.61 -1.56
N LYS A 177 5.25 -2.51 -1.11
CA LYS A 177 4.88 -3.67 -0.28
C LYS A 177 4.14 -3.26 0.98
N LEU A 178 3.18 -4.08 1.42
CA LEU A 178 2.59 -3.93 2.74
C LEU A 178 3.63 -4.35 3.79
N LYS A 179 3.88 -3.48 4.77
CA LYS A 179 4.76 -3.76 5.90
C LYS A 179 3.97 -3.67 7.19
N CYS A 180 4.00 -4.71 8.01
CA CYS A 180 3.36 -4.73 9.33
C CYS A 180 4.36 -5.16 10.41
N TYR A 181 4.34 -4.49 11.56
CA TYR A 181 5.31 -4.70 12.62
C TYR A 181 4.81 -4.27 14.00
N GLY A 182 5.51 -4.76 15.03
CA GLY A 182 5.09 -4.66 16.42
C GLY A 182 3.93 -5.59 16.74
N ILE A 183 3.66 -5.75 18.03
CA ILE A 183 2.63 -6.64 18.56
C ILE A 183 1.65 -5.77 19.33
N VAL A 184 0.35 -6.02 19.15
CA VAL A 184 -0.72 -5.40 19.95
C VAL A 184 -0.78 -6.01 21.33
#